data_AF-A0A3B7MI65-F1
#
_entry.id   AF-A0A3B7MI65-F1
#
_cell.length_a   1.000
_cell.length_b   1.000
_cell.length_c   1.000
_cell.angle_alpha   90.00
_cell.angle_beta   90.00
_cell.angle_gamma   90.00
#
_symmetry.space_group_name_H-M   'P 1'
#
loop_
_entity.id
_entity.type
_entity.pdbx_description
1 polymer ?
#
loop_
_entity_poly.entity_id
_entity_poly.type
_entity_poly.pdbx_seq_one_letter_code
_entity_poly.pdbx_strand_id
1 'polypeptide(L)'
;MKTKIFFFIISIYGSFSVRAQIDTISVNEFIYNRVYKNIAAHNIRFCSNSYNGAIYKPIFRSNADAFYEGFLPDHGFRLKMKVEKLNWAYPLPEFTVYKVYLQNYQYINDSNGVEKKHFDIWSDNFFLIGLNQVTKEIKYISGQFFISAISDDFRVSIKDPLSFLEYLKFREYRYQVKDIKFIKKKKKSFFYEGYSNSLGQKIKITMSLNDLEEPRIIVENDNDRQTHLQKKPLLSFWPGNAGH
;
A
#
# COMPACT_ATOMS: atom_id res chain seq x y z
N MET A 1 -33.12 26.11 39.30
CA MET A 1 -32.08 26.89 38.58
C MET A 1 -30.83 26.89 39.45
N LYS A 2 -29.64 26.71 38.84
CA LYS A 2 -28.37 26.16 39.42
C LYS A 2 -28.44 24.62 39.43
N THR A 3 -27.59 23.84 38.75
CA THR A 3 -26.15 23.99 38.49
C THR A 3 -25.79 23.20 37.23
N LYS A 4 -25.57 23.87 36.09
CA LYS A 4 -25.01 23.29 34.84
C LYS A 4 -23.57 23.78 34.66
N ILE A 5 -22.67 23.42 35.57
CA ILE A 5 -21.22 23.64 35.42
C ILE A 5 -20.52 22.42 36.02
N PHE A 6 -20.55 21.29 35.31
CA PHE A 6 -19.72 20.12 35.67
C PHE A 6 -19.13 19.39 34.46
N PHE A 7 -19.28 19.92 33.24
CA PHE A 7 -18.82 19.24 32.02
C PHE A 7 -17.68 19.95 31.27
N PHE A 8 -17.06 20.98 31.85
CA PHE A 8 -16.07 21.79 31.13
C PHE A 8 -14.62 21.70 31.64
N ILE A 9 -14.32 20.85 32.63
CA ILE A 9 -12.95 20.74 33.19
C ILE A 9 -12.26 19.40 32.85
N ILE A 10 -12.97 18.41 32.33
CA ILE A 10 -12.37 17.11 31.91
C ILE A 10 -11.87 17.15 30.45
N SER A 11 -12.28 18.12 29.64
CA SER A 11 -11.87 18.22 28.22
C SER A 11 -10.55 18.98 27.97
N ILE A 12 -9.95 19.61 28.99
CA ILE A 12 -8.71 20.40 28.82
C ILE A 12 -7.46 19.67 29.37
N TYR A 13 -7.63 18.68 30.25
CA TYR A 13 -6.50 17.88 30.77
C TYR A 13 -6.21 16.59 29.98
N GLY A 14 -7.08 16.19 29.05
CA GLY A 14 -6.86 15.00 28.21
C GLY A 14 -5.95 15.23 26.99
N SER A 15 -5.61 16.48 26.67
CA SER A 15 -4.85 16.81 25.44
C SER A 15 -3.42 17.29 25.69
N PHE A 16 -3.02 17.50 26.95
CA PHE A 16 -1.69 18.03 27.28
C PHE A 16 -0.69 16.97 27.79
N SER A 17 -1.13 15.77 28.12
CA SER A 17 -0.27 14.69 28.65
C SER A 17 0.30 13.73 27.61
N VAL A 18 -0.07 13.85 26.32
CA VAL A 18 0.53 13.03 25.24
C VAL A 18 1.72 13.73 24.56
N ARG A 19 1.94 15.03 24.82
CA ARG A 19 3.02 15.81 24.18
C ARG A 19 4.34 15.83 24.95
N ALA A 20 4.37 15.38 26.21
CA ALA A 20 5.54 15.52 27.09
C ALA A 20 6.30 14.22 27.38
N GLN A 21 6.02 13.13 26.65
CA GLN A 21 6.67 11.82 26.86
C GLN A 21 7.30 11.26 25.57
N ILE A 22 7.65 12.13 24.62
CA ILE A 22 8.54 11.77 23.50
C ILE A 22 9.98 12.08 23.92
N ASP A 23 10.39 11.51 25.06
CA ASP A 23 11.78 11.52 25.46
C ASP A 23 12.54 10.47 24.63
N THR A 24 13.34 10.97 23.68
CA THR A 24 14.49 10.29 23.04
C THR A 24 14.29 8.92 22.35
N ILE A 25 13.08 8.56 21.91
CA ILE A 25 12.93 7.41 21.01
C ILE A 25 13.63 7.72 19.68
N SER A 26 14.53 6.84 19.22
CA SER A 26 15.22 7.03 17.94
C SER A 26 14.21 7.04 16.79
N VAL A 27 14.46 7.82 15.73
CA VAL A 27 13.56 7.88 14.56
C VAL A 27 13.26 6.48 13.99
N ASN A 28 14.28 5.62 13.98
CA ASN A 28 14.14 4.24 13.53
C ASN A 28 13.20 3.45 14.44
N GLU A 29 13.35 3.55 15.76
CA GLU A 29 12.47 2.89 16.73
C GLU A 29 11.03 3.42 16.66
N PHE A 30 10.86 4.73 16.47
CA PHE A 30 9.55 5.35 16.29
C PHE A 30 8.83 4.81 15.04
N ILE A 31 9.50 4.86 13.88
CA ILE A 31 8.98 4.33 12.62
C ILE A 31 8.65 2.85 12.79
N TYR A 32 9.60 2.09 13.32
CA TYR A 32 9.48 0.68 13.53
C TYR A 32 8.21 0.34 14.31
N ASN A 33 8.05 0.94 15.49
CA ASN A 33 6.94 0.65 16.39
C ASN A 33 5.59 1.02 15.78
N ARG A 34 5.51 2.17 15.08
CA ARG A 34 4.26 2.63 14.47
C ARG A 34 3.86 1.79 13.26
N VAL A 35 4.82 1.44 12.40
CA VAL A 35 4.57 0.63 11.20
C VAL A 35 4.17 -0.78 11.58
N TYR A 36 4.94 -1.42 12.46
CA TYR A 36 4.65 -2.75 12.97
C TYR A 36 3.24 -2.83 13.57
N LYS A 37 2.87 -1.90 14.47
CA LYS A 37 1.54 -1.87 15.08
C LYS A 37 0.42 -1.69 14.07
N ASN A 38 0.61 -0.89 13.03
CA ASN A 38 -0.40 -0.72 11.98
C ASN A 38 -0.55 -1.96 11.11
N ILE A 39 0.53 -2.69 10.80
CA ILE A 39 0.46 -3.98 10.10
C ILE A 39 -0.32 -4.99 10.93
N ALA A 40 -0.03 -5.09 12.23
CA ALA A 40 -0.75 -5.98 13.13
C ALA A 40 -2.25 -5.62 13.20
N ALA A 41 -2.57 -4.34 13.36
CA ALA A 41 -3.96 -3.87 13.38
C ALA A 41 -4.70 -4.12 12.06
N HIS A 42 -4.03 -3.90 10.93
CA HIS A 42 -4.54 -4.24 9.61
C HIS A 42 -4.84 -5.74 9.51
N ASN A 43 -3.88 -6.60 9.85
CA ASN A 43 -4.08 -8.05 9.79
C ASN A 43 -5.24 -8.50 10.68
N ILE A 44 -5.31 -8.02 11.93
CA ILE A 44 -6.46 -8.29 12.82
C ILE A 44 -7.78 -7.91 12.13
N ARG A 45 -7.84 -6.75 11.48
CA ARG A 45 -9.03 -6.27 10.78
C ARG A 45 -9.45 -7.15 9.61
N PHE A 46 -8.51 -7.83 8.95
CA PHE A 46 -8.74 -8.56 7.70
C PHE A 46 -8.59 -10.10 7.80
N CYS A 47 -8.33 -10.65 8.98
CA CYS A 47 -8.02 -12.07 9.21
C CYS A 47 -9.21 -13.07 9.13
N SER A 48 -10.23 -12.86 8.28
CA SER A 48 -11.22 -13.92 7.99
C SER A 48 -11.92 -13.81 6.62
N ASN A 49 -11.94 -14.92 5.89
CA ASN A 49 -12.57 -15.06 4.57
C ASN A 49 -14.10 -14.88 4.55
N SER A 50 -14.77 -14.83 5.72
CA SER A 50 -16.21 -14.52 5.81
C SER A 50 -16.54 -13.03 5.70
N TYR A 51 -15.55 -12.14 5.72
CA TYR A 51 -15.74 -10.69 5.92
C TYR A 51 -15.22 -9.82 4.77
N ASN A 52 -15.20 -10.38 3.56
CA ASN A 52 -15.01 -9.65 2.30
C ASN A 52 -16.23 -8.75 1.96
N GLY A 53 -16.62 -7.86 2.88
CA GLY A 53 -17.65 -6.82 2.69
C GLY A 53 -18.93 -6.85 3.55
N ALA A 54 -18.98 -7.46 4.75
CA ALA A 54 -20.23 -7.64 5.52
C ALA A 54 -20.28 -6.98 6.92
N ILE A 55 -21.50 -6.55 7.28
CA ILE A 55 -21.96 -5.77 8.44
C ILE A 55 -21.37 -6.23 9.78
N TYR A 56 -21.02 -5.25 10.64
CA TYR A 56 -20.58 -5.45 12.03
C TYR A 56 -21.51 -6.40 12.79
N LYS A 57 -20.95 -7.53 13.24
CA LYS A 57 -21.51 -8.34 14.33
C LYS A 57 -20.41 -8.59 15.36
N PRO A 58 -20.70 -8.46 16.66
CA PRO A 58 -19.70 -8.70 17.70
C PRO A 58 -19.30 -10.18 17.67
N ILE A 59 -18.01 -10.42 17.42
CA ILE A 59 -17.41 -11.76 17.26
C ILE A 59 -16.82 -12.22 18.60
N PHE A 60 -17.59 -12.21 19.68
CA PHE A 60 -17.17 -12.93 20.89
C PHE A 60 -17.77 -14.33 20.86
N ARG A 61 -17.06 -15.24 20.17
CA ARG A 61 -17.14 -16.67 20.42
C ARG A 61 -15.71 -17.19 20.62
N SER A 62 -15.55 -17.91 21.72
CA SER A 62 -14.32 -18.32 22.44
C SER A 62 -13.22 -19.05 21.65
N ASN A 63 -13.33 -19.21 20.32
CA ASN A 63 -12.37 -19.98 19.51
C ASN A 63 -11.73 -19.15 18.39
N ALA A 64 -12.07 -17.87 18.27
CA ALA A 64 -11.47 -16.98 17.28
C ALA A 64 -10.06 -16.51 17.72
N ASP A 65 -9.80 -16.51 19.03
CA ASP A 65 -8.58 -15.98 19.64
C ASP A 65 -7.31 -16.69 19.16
N ALA A 66 -7.29 -18.02 19.03
CA ALA A 66 -6.10 -18.77 18.61
C ALA A 66 -5.61 -18.45 17.18
N PHE A 67 -6.52 -18.10 16.25
CA PHE A 67 -6.12 -17.71 14.90
C PHE A 67 -5.50 -16.32 14.90
N TYR A 68 -6.08 -15.36 15.64
CA TYR A 68 -5.57 -13.98 15.72
C TYR A 68 -4.31 -13.85 16.58
N GLU A 69 -4.19 -14.63 17.65
CA GLU A 69 -2.95 -14.80 18.42
C GLU A 69 -1.80 -15.27 17.52
N GLY A 70 -2.08 -16.05 16.48
CA GLY A 70 -1.10 -16.46 15.47
C GLY A 70 -0.56 -15.32 14.57
N PHE A 71 -1.14 -14.12 14.59
CA PHE A 71 -0.65 -12.94 13.85
C PHE A 71 -0.02 -11.89 14.76
N LEU A 72 -0.23 -11.98 16.06
CA LEU A 72 0.43 -11.15 17.05
C LEU A 72 1.77 -11.80 17.42
N PRO A 73 2.86 -11.05 17.53
CA PRO A 73 4.05 -11.60 18.14
C PRO A 73 3.79 -11.95 19.59
N ASP A 74 4.45 -13.02 20.01
CA ASP A 74 4.63 -13.32 21.42
C ASP A 74 5.14 -12.09 22.18
N HIS A 75 4.82 -12.02 23.47
CA HIS A 75 5.34 -10.97 24.33
C HIS A 75 6.88 -10.89 24.25
N GLY A 76 7.40 -9.70 23.98
CA GLY A 76 8.84 -9.45 23.82
C GLY A 76 9.39 -9.74 22.42
N PHE A 77 8.58 -10.21 21.48
CA PHE A 77 8.94 -10.33 20.08
C PHE A 77 8.46 -9.11 19.28
N ARG A 78 9.21 -8.77 18.24
CA ARG A 78 8.92 -7.63 17.37
C ARG A 78 9.16 -7.98 15.90
N LEU A 79 8.38 -7.40 14.98
CA LEU A 79 8.47 -7.71 13.54
C LEU A 79 9.82 -7.32 12.94
N LYS A 80 10.60 -8.29 12.47
CA LYS A 80 11.90 -8.06 11.85
C LYS A 80 11.74 -7.23 10.57
N MET A 81 12.19 -5.98 10.62
CA MET A 81 12.13 -5.04 9.51
C MET A 81 13.42 -4.24 9.39
N LYS A 82 13.68 -3.76 8.17
CA LYS A 82 14.73 -2.79 7.87
C LYS A 82 14.08 -1.49 7.46
N VAL A 83 14.58 -0.39 8.01
CA VAL A 83 14.11 0.97 7.71
C VAL A 83 15.29 1.75 7.13
N GLU A 84 15.10 2.32 5.95
CA GLU A 84 16.13 3.04 5.21
C GLU A 84 15.60 4.40 4.76
N LYS A 85 16.32 5.48 5.05
CA LYS A 85 15.96 6.82 4.54
C LYS A 85 16.26 6.89 3.05
N LEU A 86 15.29 7.35 2.26
CA LEU A 86 15.48 7.62 0.84
C LEU A 86 15.75 9.12 0.59
N ASN A 87 16.58 9.41 -0.40
CA ASN A 87 16.77 10.78 -0.89
C ASN A 87 15.75 11.12 -2.00
N TRP A 88 14.46 10.89 -1.71
CA TRP A 88 13.36 11.20 -2.61
C TRP A 88 12.63 12.43 -2.08
N ALA A 89 12.39 13.41 -2.94
CA ALA A 89 11.59 14.57 -2.60
C ALA A 89 10.12 14.16 -2.56
N TYR A 90 9.48 14.31 -1.40
CA TYR A 90 8.03 14.17 -1.29
C TYR A 90 7.36 15.52 -1.59
N PRO A 91 6.15 15.58 -2.18
CA PRO A 91 5.50 16.85 -2.52
C PRO A 91 5.27 17.77 -1.32
N LEU A 92 5.04 17.19 -0.14
CA LEU A 92 4.98 17.90 1.13
C LEU A 92 6.39 17.93 1.75
N PRO A 93 7.09 19.07 1.76
CA PRO A 93 8.51 19.17 2.10
C PRO A 93 8.82 18.79 3.56
N GLU A 94 7.83 18.85 4.45
CA GLU A 94 7.96 18.45 5.85
C GLU A 94 8.09 16.93 6.05
N PHE A 95 7.77 16.13 5.03
CA PHE A 95 7.87 14.67 5.07
C PHE A 95 9.19 14.17 4.47
N THR A 96 9.91 13.38 5.24
CA THR A 96 11.04 12.59 4.76
C THR A 96 10.58 11.18 4.39
N VAL A 97 10.99 10.68 3.23
CA VAL A 97 10.60 9.35 2.74
C VAL A 97 11.53 8.27 3.30
N TYR A 98 10.92 7.20 3.81
CA TYR A 98 11.62 6.00 4.25
C TYR A 98 11.10 4.78 3.51
N LYS A 99 12.02 3.91 3.11
CA LYS A 99 11.75 2.56 2.65
C LYS A 99 11.69 1.64 3.86
N VAL A 100 10.64 0.84 3.93
CA VAL A 100 10.49 -0.23 4.92
C VAL A 100 10.53 -1.56 4.19
N TYR A 101 11.36 -2.47 4.69
CA TYR A 101 11.45 -3.85 4.21
C TYR A 101 11.11 -4.81 5.34
N LEU A 102 10.07 -5.62 5.15
CA LEU A 102 9.68 -6.71 6.04
C LEU A 102 10.47 -7.96 5.68
N GLN A 103 11.08 -8.61 6.67
CA GLN A 103 11.85 -9.84 6.45
C GLN A 103 10.93 -11.06 6.58
N ASN A 104 10.06 -11.29 5.58
CA ASN A 104 9.19 -12.47 5.50
C ASN A 104 8.37 -12.73 6.78
N TYR A 105 7.86 -11.67 7.42
CA TYR A 105 7.12 -11.77 8.69
C TYR A 105 7.84 -12.56 9.79
N GLN A 106 9.17 -12.49 9.78
CA GLN A 106 9.98 -12.94 10.90
C GLN A 106 9.78 -12.00 12.08
N TYR A 107 9.77 -12.54 13.27
CA TYR A 107 9.74 -11.82 14.52
C TYR A 107 11.03 -12.13 15.28
N ILE A 108 11.65 -11.10 15.85
CA ILE A 108 12.87 -11.22 16.62
C ILE A 108 12.59 -10.83 18.07
N ASN A 109 13.14 -11.57 19.01
CA ASN A 109 13.22 -11.17 20.41
C ASN A 109 14.62 -10.61 20.66
N ASP A 110 14.71 -9.31 20.94
CA ASP A 110 16.00 -8.63 21.11
C ASP A 110 16.79 -9.12 22.34
N SER A 111 16.11 -9.72 23.33
CA SER A 111 16.74 -10.13 24.59
C SER A 111 17.59 -11.39 24.43
N ASN A 112 17.24 -12.27 23.49
CA ASN A 112 17.91 -13.55 23.29
C ASN A 112 18.24 -13.87 21.83
N GLY A 113 17.92 -12.95 20.90
CA GLY A 113 18.18 -13.11 19.47
C GLY A 113 17.34 -14.19 18.79
N VAL A 114 16.34 -14.75 19.47
CA VAL A 114 15.50 -15.81 18.90
C VAL A 114 14.64 -15.23 17.79
N GLU A 115 14.67 -15.88 16.64
CA GLU A 115 13.84 -15.55 15.49
C GLU A 115 12.72 -16.58 15.33
N LYS A 116 11.49 -16.10 15.16
CA LYS A 116 10.32 -16.91 14.84
C LYS A 116 9.75 -16.46 13.51
N LYS A 117 9.44 -17.40 12.63
CA LYS A 117 8.66 -17.13 11.43
C LYS A 117 7.20 -17.48 11.74
N HIS A 118 6.31 -16.50 11.74
CA HIS A 118 4.87 -16.80 11.63
C HIS A 118 4.54 -16.97 10.15
N PHE A 119 3.43 -17.68 9.88
CA PHE A 119 2.87 -18.05 8.57
C PHE A 119 3.40 -17.29 7.34
N ASP A 120 3.62 -18.01 6.23
CA ASP A 120 3.87 -17.38 4.93
C ASP A 120 2.65 -16.59 4.46
N ILE A 121 2.56 -15.34 4.90
CA ILE A 121 1.57 -14.38 4.42
C ILE A 121 2.09 -13.84 3.10
N TRP A 122 1.33 -14.07 2.02
CA TRP A 122 1.60 -13.46 0.72
C TRP A 122 1.32 -11.97 0.79
N SER A 123 2.37 -11.22 1.00
CA SER A 123 2.28 -9.79 1.23
C SER A 123 3.49 -9.08 0.62
N ASP A 124 3.30 -7.83 0.24
CA ASP A 124 4.40 -6.97 -0.17
C ASP A 124 5.42 -6.80 0.97
N ASN A 125 6.63 -7.30 0.76
CA ASN A 125 7.73 -7.15 1.71
C ASN A 125 8.36 -5.75 1.69
N PHE A 126 7.98 -4.88 0.76
CA PHE A 126 8.62 -3.59 0.53
C PHE A 126 7.58 -2.49 0.30
N PHE A 127 7.68 -1.41 1.07
CA PHE A 127 6.82 -0.25 0.91
C PHE A 127 7.48 1.06 1.38
N LEU A 128 6.83 2.17 1.07
CA LEU A 128 7.25 3.52 1.43
C LEU A 128 6.37 4.10 2.52
N ILE A 129 6.99 4.87 3.41
CA ILE A 129 6.31 5.75 4.36
C ILE A 129 6.92 7.16 4.28
N GLY A 130 6.13 8.16 4.62
CA GLY A 130 6.58 9.52 4.89
C GLY A 130 6.57 9.77 6.38
N LEU A 131 7.63 10.37 6.94
CA LEU A 131 7.69 10.83 8.32
C LEU A 131 7.84 12.34 8.36
N ASN A 132 6.88 13.02 8.98
CA ASN A 132 7.03 14.41 9.35
C ASN A 132 7.96 14.51 10.56
N GLN A 133 9.14 15.12 10.38
CA GLN A 133 10.17 15.17 11.44
C GLN A 133 9.75 16.02 12.65
N VAL A 134 8.83 16.97 12.44
CA VAL A 134 8.34 17.91 13.45
C VAL A 134 7.15 17.32 14.21
N THR A 135 6.10 16.92 13.50
CA THR A 135 4.86 16.42 14.12
C THR A 135 4.92 14.94 14.51
N LYS A 136 5.92 14.21 14.00
CA LYS A 136 6.03 12.75 14.09
C LYS A 136 4.86 12.01 13.44
N GLU A 137 4.14 12.66 12.52
CA GLU A 137 3.10 12.01 11.74
C GLU A 137 3.70 11.05 10.70
N ILE A 138 3.06 9.89 10.51
CA ILE A 138 3.43 8.91 9.48
C ILE A 138 2.35 8.87 8.42
N LYS A 139 2.76 9.02 7.16
CA LYS A 139 1.94 8.75 5.97
C LYS A 139 2.35 7.40 5.37
N TYR A 140 1.36 6.56 5.08
CA TYR A 140 1.58 5.29 4.37
C TYR A 140 1.50 5.56 2.86
N ILE A 141 2.65 5.54 2.19
CA ILE A 141 2.75 6.02 0.81
C ILE A 141 2.46 4.89 -0.20
N SER A 142 3.00 3.69 0.04
CA SER A 142 2.87 2.56 -0.88
C SER A 142 2.61 1.25 -0.15
N GLY A 143 2.42 0.17 -0.92
CA GLY A 143 2.20 -1.19 -0.40
C GLY A 143 0.75 -1.42 0.02
N GLN A 144 0.40 -2.67 0.33
CA GLN A 144 -1.00 -3.09 0.58
C GLN A 144 -1.70 -2.48 1.82
N PHE A 145 -0.99 -1.74 2.66
CA PHE A 145 -1.51 -1.14 3.90
C PHE A 145 -2.02 0.29 3.62
N PHE A 146 -3.05 0.39 2.77
CA PHE A 146 -3.56 1.66 2.23
C PHE A 146 -4.46 2.43 3.20
N ILE A 147 -3.90 2.89 4.32
CA ILE A 147 -4.67 3.65 5.32
C ILE A 147 -4.79 5.14 4.92
N SER A 148 -3.80 5.65 4.19
CA SER A 148 -3.74 7.06 3.79
C SER A 148 -4.05 7.21 2.30
N ALA A 149 -5.04 8.05 1.99
CA ALA A 149 -5.15 8.63 0.65
C ALA A 149 -3.99 9.63 0.50
N ILE A 150 -3.14 9.42 -0.49
CA ILE A 150 -1.98 10.30 -0.72
C ILE A 150 -2.09 11.07 -2.02
N SER A 151 -3.07 10.79 -2.88
CA SER A 151 -3.23 11.48 -4.17
C SER A 151 -3.34 13.00 -4.02
N ASP A 152 -3.98 13.47 -2.95
CA ASP A 152 -4.12 14.89 -2.62
C ASP A 152 -2.77 15.59 -2.40
N ASP A 153 -1.77 14.89 -1.87
CA ASP A 153 -0.44 15.45 -1.63
C ASP A 153 0.27 15.80 -2.95
N PHE A 154 -0.03 15.06 -4.02
CA PHE A 154 0.61 15.19 -5.34
C PHE A 154 -0.11 16.16 -6.29
N ARG A 155 -1.16 16.86 -5.81
CA ARG A 155 -1.96 17.80 -6.64
C ARG A 155 -2.44 17.18 -7.95
N VAL A 156 -2.79 15.89 -7.93
CA VAL A 156 -3.23 15.19 -9.13
C VAL A 156 -4.55 15.78 -9.65
N SER A 157 -4.72 15.79 -10.97
CA SER A 157 -5.88 16.38 -11.63
C SER A 157 -6.45 15.44 -12.68
N ILE A 158 -7.72 15.07 -12.54
CA ILE A 158 -8.44 14.23 -13.53
C ILE A 158 -8.54 14.87 -14.93
N LYS A 159 -8.19 16.15 -15.06
CA LYS A 159 -8.12 16.87 -16.34
C LYS A 159 -6.73 16.77 -16.98
N ASP A 160 -5.69 16.52 -16.19
CA ASP A 160 -4.31 16.40 -16.64
C ASP A 160 -3.71 15.04 -16.27
N PRO A 161 -3.64 14.07 -17.21
CA PRO A 161 -3.07 12.76 -16.93
C PRO A 161 -1.58 12.81 -16.57
N LEU A 162 -0.83 13.84 -16.98
CA LEU A 162 0.59 13.93 -16.67
C LEU A 162 0.85 14.26 -15.20
N SER A 163 -0.11 14.91 -14.52
CA SER A 163 -0.05 15.16 -13.07
C SER A 163 0.06 13.89 -12.22
N PHE A 164 -0.31 12.71 -12.75
CA PHE A 164 -0.27 11.45 -12.01
C PHE A 164 1.09 10.74 -12.05
N LEU A 165 2.06 11.18 -12.88
CA LEU A 165 3.29 10.43 -13.10
C LEU A 165 4.12 10.27 -11.81
N GLU A 166 4.27 11.36 -11.06
CA GLU A 166 5.01 11.33 -9.79
C GLU A 166 4.24 10.54 -8.73
N TYR A 167 2.94 10.78 -8.60
CA TYR A 167 2.06 10.00 -7.73
C TYR A 167 2.20 8.48 -7.97
N LEU A 168 2.14 8.05 -9.23
CA LEU A 168 2.26 6.65 -9.63
C LEU A 168 3.62 6.05 -9.27
N LYS A 169 4.70 6.81 -9.41
CA LYS A 169 6.05 6.37 -9.02
C LYS A 169 6.12 6.03 -7.52
N PHE A 170 5.46 6.84 -6.68
CA PHE A 170 5.39 6.59 -5.24
C PHE A 170 4.41 5.47 -4.91
N ARG A 171 3.20 5.49 -5.48
CA ARG A 171 2.14 4.53 -5.18
C ARG A 171 2.52 3.10 -5.58
N GLU A 172 3.10 2.95 -6.76
CA GLU A 172 3.49 1.65 -7.35
C GLU A 172 4.94 1.26 -7.03
N TYR A 173 5.51 1.79 -5.93
CA TYR A 173 6.90 1.56 -5.56
C TYR A 173 7.29 0.07 -5.49
N ARG A 174 6.36 -0.81 -5.09
CA ARG A 174 6.59 -2.27 -5.04
C ARG A 174 7.01 -2.87 -6.38
N TYR A 175 6.59 -2.25 -7.49
CA TYR A 175 6.95 -2.67 -8.84
C TYR A 175 8.21 -1.98 -9.37
N GLN A 176 8.76 -1.03 -8.62
CA GLN A 176 9.93 -0.23 -8.98
C GLN A 176 9.83 0.31 -10.42
N VAL A 177 8.66 0.85 -10.75
CA VAL A 177 8.33 1.24 -12.12
C VAL A 177 9.18 2.43 -12.55
N LYS A 178 9.80 2.31 -13.72
CA LYS A 178 10.54 3.38 -14.41
C LYS A 178 9.82 3.80 -15.68
N ASP A 179 10.16 5.01 -16.13
CA ASP A 179 9.73 5.58 -17.42
C ASP A 179 8.21 5.53 -17.63
N ILE A 180 7.46 5.83 -16.57
CA ILE A 180 6.01 5.89 -16.62
C ILE A 180 5.61 6.97 -17.61
N LYS A 181 4.83 6.58 -18.63
CA LYS A 181 4.28 7.51 -19.61
C LYS A 181 2.79 7.28 -19.79
N PHE A 182 2.08 8.37 -20.00
CA PHE A 182 0.67 8.33 -20.35
C PHE A 182 0.49 7.82 -21.78
N ILE A 183 -0.51 6.95 -21.97
CA ILE A 183 -0.83 6.37 -23.26
C ILE A 183 -2.15 6.88 -23.80
N LYS A 184 -3.22 6.76 -23.00
CA LYS A 184 -4.56 7.21 -23.42
C LYS A 184 -5.53 7.32 -22.26
N LYS A 185 -6.60 8.09 -22.48
CA LYS A 185 -7.81 8.10 -21.66
C LYS A 185 -8.88 7.26 -22.35
N LYS A 186 -9.55 6.36 -21.60
CA LYS A 186 -10.73 5.63 -22.11
C LYS A 186 -11.81 5.63 -21.03
N LYS A 187 -12.98 6.17 -21.37
CA LYS A 187 -14.12 6.29 -20.46
C LYS A 187 -13.69 6.95 -19.12
N LYS A 188 -13.79 6.19 -18.02
CA LYS A 188 -13.48 6.63 -16.65
C LYS A 188 -12.09 6.15 -16.19
N SER A 189 -11.13 6.00 -17.11
CA SER A 189 -9.79 5.54 -16.76
C SER A 189 -8.68 6.19 -17.58
N PHE A 190 -7.53 6.36 -16.93
CA PHE A 190 -6.25 6.66 -17.57
C PHE A 190 -5.40 5.41 -17.68
N PHE A 191 -4.69 5.28 -18.78
CA PHE A 191 -3.79 4.18 -19.07
C PHE A 191 -2.37 4.72 -19.21
N TYR A 192 -1.45 4.13 -18.46
CA TYR A 192 -0.03 4.40 -18.52
C TYR A 192 0.71 3.11 -18.86
N GLU A 193 1.93 3.25 -19.34
CA GLU A 193 2.88 2.15 -19.44
C GLU A 193 4.20 2.53 -18.79
N GLY A 194 4.95 1.53 -18.36
CA GLY A 194 6.28 1.69 -17.79
C GLY A 194 7.03 0.36 -17.80
N TYR A 195 8.25 0.38 -17.29
CA TYR A 195 9.05 -0.83 -17.09
C TYR A 195 9.18 -1.15 -15.60
N SER A 196 8.78 -2.35 -15.20
CA SER A 196 8.96 -2.82 -13.82
C SER A 196 10.32 -3.49 -13.69
N ASN A 197 11.21 -2.92 -12.87
CA ASN A 197 12.48 -3.58 -12.58
C ASN A 197 12.29 -4.86 -11.75
N SER A 198 11.30 -4.88 -10.85
CA SER A 198 11.06 -6.06 -10.01
C SER A 198 10.47 -7.24 -10.79
N LEU A 199 9.69 -6.98 -11.84
CA LEU A 199 9.15 -8.01 -12.73
C LEU A 199 10.00 -8.24 -13.99
N GLY A 200 10.97 -7.38 -14.27
CA GLY A 200 11.85 -7.47 -15.45
C GLY A 200 11.15 -7.23 -16.79
N GLN A 201 9.98 -6.60 -16.81
CA GLN A 201 9.15 -6.49 -18.01
C GLN A 201 8.33 -5.20 -18.09
N LYS A 202 7.77 -4.93 -19.28
CA LYS A 202 6.83 -3.83 -19.48
C LYS A 202 5.52 -4.12 -18.77
N ILE A 203 4.96 -3.09 -18.15
CA ILE A 203 3.69 -3.15 -17.45
C ILE A 203 2.76 -2.06 -17.95
N LYS A 204 1.47 -2.31 -17.82
CA LYS A 204 0.42 -1.30 -17.98
C LYS A 204 -0.14 -0.94 -16.62
N ILE A 205 -0.35 0.35 -16.40
CA ILE A 205 -0.99 0.88 -15.19
C ILE A 205 -2.34 1.44 -15.60
N THR A 206 -3.40 0.98 -14.96
CA THR A 206 -4.76 1.49 -15.15
C THR A 206 -5.17 2.26 -13.92
N MET A 207 -5.47 3.54 -14.09
CA MET A 207 -6.00 4.40 -13.04
C MET A 207 -7.50 4.62 -13.25
N SER A 208 -8.31 4.29 -12.26
CA SER A 208 -9.74 4.64 -12.28
C SER A 208 -9.90 6.11 -11.92
N LEU A 209 -10.73 6.87 -12.65
CA LEU A 209 -11.02 8.27 -12.29
C LEU A 209 -12.00 8.39 -11.12
N ASN A 210 -12.64 7.28 -10.72
CA ASN A 210 -13.52 7.24 -9.56
C ASN A 210 -12.78 6.80 -8.29
N ASP A 211 -11.59 6.24 -8.44
CA ASP A 211 -10.77 5.72 -7.35
C ASP A 211 -9.30 5.88 -7.73
N LEU A 212 -8.73 7.00 -7.29
CA LEU A 212 -7.35 7.37 -7.60
C LEU A 212 -6.36 6.58 -6.74
N GLU A 213 -6.80 6.00 -5.63
CA GLU A 213 -5.94 5.36 -4.62
C GLU A 213 -5.62 3.90 -4.98
N GLU A 214 -6.39 3.27 -5.86
CA GLU A 214 -6.16 1.88 -6.28
C GLU A 214 -5.79 1.75 -7.78
N PRO A 215 -4.60 2.19 -8.20
CA PRO A 215 -4.12 1.87 -9.53
C PRO A 215 -3.96 0.36 -9.70
N ARG A 216 -4.26 -0.13 -10.89
CA ARG A 216 -4.14 -1.56 -11.23
C ARG A 216 -2.98 -1.79 -12.18
N ILE A 217 -2.09 -2.70 -11.81
CA ILE A 217 -1.01 -3.17 -12.67
C ILE A 217 -1.49 -4.37 -13.49
N ILE A 218 -1.26 -4.30 -14.80
CA ILE A 218 -1.49 -5.37 -15.75
C ILE A 218 -0.14 -5.72 -16.35
N VAL A 219 0.25 -6.97 -16.17
CA VAL A 219 1.44 -7.56 -16.78
C VAL A 219 1.06 -8.07 -18.16
N GLU A 220 1.75 -7.61 -19.20
CA GLU A 220 1.57 -8.20 -20.53
C GLU A 220 2.35 -9.50 -20.58
N ASN A 221 1.67 -10.64 -20.49
CA ASN A 221 2.29 -11.92 -20.81
C ASN A 221 2.50 -11.99 -22.32
N ASP A 222 3.74 -12.24 -22.77
CA ASP A 222 4.08 -12.33 -24.20
C ASP A 222 3.26 -13.39 -24.96
N ASN A 223 2.67 -14.36 -24.24
CA ASN A 223 1.81 -15.40 -24.81
C ASN A 223 0.49 -14.86 -25.41
N ASP A 224 -0.01 -13.71 -24.96
CA ASP A 224 -1.27 -13.15 -25.49
C ASP A 224 -1.08 -12.40 -26.82
N ARG A 225 0.15 -12.15 -27.25
CA ARG A 225 0.43 -11.52 -28.56
C ARG A 225 0.42 -12.52 -29.72
N GLN A 226 0.65 -13.81 -29.47
CA GLN A 226 0.62 -14.82 -30.54
C GLN A 226 -0.80 -15.20 -30.98
N THR A 227 -1.80 -15.12 -30.10
CA THR A 227 -3.20 -15.45 -30.42
C THR A 227 -3.89 -14.41 -31.30
N HIS A 228 -3.42 -13.16 -31.31
CA HIS A 228 -3.97 -12.11 -32.18
C HIS A 228 -3.34 -12.03 -33.58
N LEU A 229 -2.14 -12.60 -33.78
CA LEU A 229 -1.50 -12.65 -35.10
C LEU A 229 -1.90 -13.88 -35.94
N GLN A 230 -2.54 -14.90 -35.35
CA GLN A 230 -3.03 -16.08 -36.08
C GLN A 230 -4.46 -15.98 -36.64
N LYS A 231 -5.15 -14.84 -36.47
CA LYS A 231 -6.48 -14.61 -37.05
C LYS A 231 -6.48 -13.53 -38.14
N LYS A 232 -5.60 -13.67 -39.14
CA LYS A 232 -5.89 -13.15 -40.48
C LYS A 232 -6.42 -14.31 -41.31
N PRO A 233 -7.70 -14.35 -41.71
CA PRO A 233 -8.14 -15.33 -42.68
C PRO A 233 -7.36 -15.10 -43.97
N LEU A 234 -6.69 -16.15 -44.44
CA LEU A 234 -6.23 -16.24 -45.82
C LEU A 234 -7.46 -16.03 -46.71
N LEU A 235 -7.50 -14.90 -47.42
CA LEU A 235 -8.36 -14.72 -48.58
C LEU A 235 -7.98 -15.80 -49.59
N SER A 236 -8.68 -16.93 -49.55
CA SER A 236 -8.60 -17.95 -50.58
C SER A 236 -9.26 -17.38 -51.84
N PHE A 237 -8.41 -17.12 -52.82
CA PHE A 237 -8.73 -16.88 -54.22
C PHE A 237 -9.82 -17.84 -54.70
N TRP A 238 -10.91 -17.29 -55.24
CA TRP A 238 -11.81 -18.02 -56.12
C TRP A 238 -11.18 -18.10 -57.52
N PRO A 239 -10.99 -19.28 -58.11
CA PRO A 239 -10.72 -19.38 -59.54
C PRO A 239 -12.05 -19.28 -60.31
N GLY A 240 -12.07 -18.42 -61.32
CA GLY A 240 -13.22 -18.21 -62.18
C GLY A 240 -13.60 -19.47 -62.96
N ASN A 241 -14.90 -19.70 -63.09
CA ASN A 241 -15.48 -20.64 -64.04
C ASN A 241 -15.18 -20.15 -65.46
N ALA A 242 -14.40 -20.93 -66.21
CA ALA A 242 -14.40 -20.95 -67.66
C ALA A 242 -15.57 -21.83 -68.13
N GLY A 243 -16.32 -21.35 -69.11
CA GLY A 243 -17.54 -21.99 -69.60
C GLY A 243 -17.31 -23.24 -70.44
N HIS A 244 -18.40 -24.00 -70.58
CA HIS A 244 -18.80 -24.79 -71.74
C HIS A 244 -20.32 -24.92 -71.74
#